data_AF-A0A4Y3JA01-F1
#
_entry.id   AF-A0A4Y3JA01-F1
#
_cell.length_a   1.000
_cell.length_b   1.000
_cell.length_c   1.000
_cell.angle_alpha   90.00
_cell.angle_beta   90.00
_cell.angle_gamma   90.00
#
_symmetry.space_group_name_H-M   'P 1'
#
loop_
_entity.id
_entity.type
_entity.pdbx_description
1 polymer ?
#
loop_
_entity_poly.entity_id
_entity_poly.type
_entity_poly.pdbx_seq_one_letter_code
_entity_poly.pdbx_strand_id
1 'polypeptide(L)'
;MAVLSSQVGCAQKTDNKTEMRIQNSNSIVIQQLEKFKAQDHFAGDGQLYTGVQNPALRMSLNQKVADAAQAFIALYQQKNEPTKAELLHVLAHGISQIDPDKLDTEDREQVATTFESFLDIVGLESSEGILNKWLYGEEISELLELDKH
;
A
#
# COMPACT_ATOMS: atom_id res chain seq x y z
N MET A 1 -10.85 20.56 63.95
CA MET A 1 -11.38 21.04 62.66
C MET A 1 -10.69 20.24 61.57
N ALA A 2 -11.44 19.37 60.91
CA ALA A 2 -10.99 18.52 59.79
C ALA A 2 -11.26 19.22 58.47
N VAL A 3 -10.38 19.10 57.47
CA VAL A 3 -10.64 19.05 56.01
C VAL A 3 -9.36 18.47 55.37
N LEU A 4 -9.27 17.16 55.14
CA LEU A 4 -9.60 16.39 53.91
C LEU A 4 -8.50 16.39 52.83
N SER A 5 -8.02 15.16 52.55
CA SER A 5 -7.32 14.70 51.35
C SER A 5 -8.05 15.05 50.05
N SER A 6 -7.30 15.13 48.94
CA SER A 6 -7.66 14.50 47.65
C SER A 6 -6.48 14.59 46.68
N GLN A 7 -5.79 13.47 46.46
CA GLN A 7 -5.89 12.62 45.27
C GLN A 7 -5.22 13.22 44.02
N VAL A 8 -3.93 12.92 43.87
CA VAL A 8 -3.26 12.81 42.56
C VAL A 8 -3.34 11.34 42.18
N GLY A 9 -4.15 10.98 41.18
CA GLY A 9 -4.24 9.61 40.69
C GLY A 9 -5.41 9.45 39.73
N CYS A 10 -5.13 8.76 38.61
CA CYS A 10 -6.07 8.38 37.55
C CYS A 10 -6.30 9.39 36.41
N ALA A 11 -5.23 9.80 35.73
CA ALA A 11 -5.34 10.23 34.32
C ALA A 11 -4.25 9.61 33.42
N GLN A 12 -3.06 9.33 33.96
CA GLN A 12 -1.89 8.93 33.14
C GLN A 12 -1.81 7.44 32.75
N LYS A 13 -2.71 6.57 33.25
CA LYS A 13 -2.57 5.10 33.09
C LYS A 13 -3.26 4.54 31.83
N THR A 14 -4.21 5.28 31.28
CA THR A 14 -4.97 4.91 30.07
C THR A 14 -4.25 5.30 28.78
N ASP A 15 -3.54 6.43 28.80
CA ASP A 15 -2.87 6.98 27.62
C ASP A 15 -1.68 6.10 27.20
N ASN A 16 -0.84 5.71 28.17
CA ASN A 16 0.32 4.84 27.92
C ASN A 16 -0.05 3.46 27.37
N LYS A 17 -1.22 2.90 27.73
CA LYS A 17 -1.66 1.58 27.25
C LYS A 17 -2.11 1.65 25.79
N THR A 18 -2.76 2.73 25.41
CA THR A 18 -3.24 2.97 24.04
C THR A 18 -2.07 3.26 23.11
N GLU A 19 -1.13 4.12 23.54
CA GLU A 19 0.10 4.42 22.79
C GLU A 19 0.95 3.18 22.55
N MET A 20 1.20 2.34 23.57
CA MET A 20 1.93 1.08 23.41
C MET A 20 1.25 0.13 22.40
N ARG A 21 -0.09 0.08 22.39
CA ARG A 21 -0.84 -0.78 21.46
C ARG A 21 -0.70 -0.28 20.02
N ILE A 22 -0.76 1.03 19.80
CA ILE A 22 -0.60 1.65 18.48
C ILE A 22 0.84 1.46 17.97
N GLN A 23 1.85 1.70 18.82
CA GLN A 23 3.25 1.48 18.46
C GLN A 23 3.52 0.02 18.08
N ASN A 24 2.92 -0.94 18.80
CA ASN A 24 3.02 -2.35 18.47
C ASN A 24 2.37 -2.66 17.10
N SER A 25 1.19 -2.09 16.81
CA SER A 25 0.53 -2.24 15.51
C SER A 25 1.38 -1.67 14.37
N ASN A 26 1.95 -0.47 14.51
CA ASN A 26 2.84 0.11 13.50
C ASN A 26 4.07 -0.76 13.26
N SER A 27 4.65 -1.33 14.32
CA SER A 27 5.81 -2.22 14.19
C SER A 27 5.49 -3.47 13.37
N ILE A 28 4.25 -3.99 13.45
CA ILE A 28 3.79 -5.15 12.68
C ILE A 28 3.63 -4.78 11.21
N VAL A 29 2.95 -3.66 10.92
CA VAL A 29 2.76 -3.17 9.54
C VAL A 29 4.11 -2.90 8.88
N ILE A 30 5.04 -2.21 9.56
CA ILE A 30 6.39 -1.96 9.05
C ILE A 30 7.11 -3.28 8.75
N GLN A 31 7.04 -4.28 9.63
CA GLN A 31 7.66 -5.59 9.39
C GLN A 31 7.06 -6.31 8.17
N GLN A 32 5.73 -6.25 7.99
CA GLN A 32 5.06 -6.80 6.82
C GLN A 32 5.49 -6.09 5.54
N LEU A 33 5.56 -4.76 5.55
CA LEU A 33 6.04 -3.96 4.41
C LEU A 33 7.50 -4.23 4.08
N GLU A 34 8.38 -4.37 5.08
CA GLU A 34 9.79 -4.73 4.87
C GLU A 34 9.93 -6.12 4.24
N LYS A 35 9.13 -7.09 4.72
CA LYS A 35 9.09 -8.43 4.13
C LYS A 35 8.52 -8.38 2.71
N PHE A 36 7.50 -7.57 2.46
CA PHE A 36 6.87 -7.41 1.15
C PHE A 36 7.87 -6.81 0.16
N LYS A 37 8.50 -5.68 0.52
CA LYS A 37 9.53 -4.97 -0.25
C LYS A 37 10.65 -5.87 -0.81
N ALA A 38 11.03 -6.92 -0.09
CA ALA A 38 12.14 -7.80 -0.45
C ALA A 38 11.74 -8.98 -1.36
N GLN A 39 10.45 -9.14 -1.68
CA GLN A 39 9.98 -10.24 -2.52
C GLN A 39 10.12 -9.94 -4.00
N ASP A 40 10.07 -11.00 -4.80
CA ASP A 40 9.89 -10.88 -6.24
C ASP A 40 8.41 -11.08 -6.56
N HIS A 41 7.73 -9.98 -6.88
CA HIS A 41 6.28 -9.94 -7.08
C HIS A 41 5.85 -10.32 -8.50
N PHE A 42 6.82 -10.54 -9.39
CA PHE A 42 6.60 -10.76 -10.82
C PHE A 42 7.23 -12.08 -11.29
N ALA A 43 7.44 -13.00 -10.36
CA ALA A 43 7.70 -14.40 -10.66
C ALA A 43 6.42 -15.08 -11.13
N GLY A 44 6.54 -16.08 -12.01
CA GLY A 44 5.42 -16.93 -12.34
C GLY A 44 4.93 -17.70 -11.11
N ASP A 45 3.61 -17.87 -11.02
CA ASP A 45 2.95 -18.55 -9.89
C ASP A 45 2.94 -20.08 -10.02
N GLY A 46 3.45 -20.59 -11.15
CA GLY A 46 3.41 -22.01 -11.52
C GLY A 46 2.02 -22.48 -11.98
N GLN A 47 1.09 -21.56 -12.22
CA GLN A 47 -0.26 -21.76 -12.71
C GLN A 47 -0.45 -20.99 -14.04
N LEU A 48 -1.22 -19.89 -14.03
CA LEU A 48 -1.59 -19.14 -15.23
C LEU A 48 -0.66 -17.95 -15.47
N TYR A 49 -0.19 -17.28 -14.40
CA TYR A 49 0.72 -16.15 -14.56
C TYR A 49 2.15 -16.64 -14.77
N THR A 50 2.71 -16.37 -15.94
CA THR A 50 4.05 -16.86 -16.31
C THR A 50 5.19 -16.00 -15.78
N GLY A 51 4.88 -14.81 -15.26
CA GLY A 51 5.85 -13.84 -14.78
C GLY A 51 6.37 -12.90 -15.89
N VAL A 52 6.92 -11.75 -15.47
CA VAL A 52 7.57 -10.81 -16.39
C VAL A 52 8.82 -11.47 -16.98
N GLN A 53 8.81 -11.70 -18.30
CA GLN A 53 9.87 -12.42 -19.00
C GLN A 53 11.14 -11.59 -19.21
N ASN A 54 11.01 -10.27 -19.36
CA ASN A 54 12.16 -9.38 -19.50
C ASN A 54 12.78 -9.09 -18.13
N PRO A 55 14.03 -9.53 -17.86
CA PRO A 55 14.64 -9.36 -16.53
C PRO A 55 14.84 -7.91 -16.11
N ALA A 56 15.12 -7.00 -17.06
CA ALA A 56 15.30 -5.60 -16.77
C ALA A 56 13.98 -4.93 -16.39
N LEU A 57 12.89 -5.29 -17.08
CA LEU A 57 11.55 -4.84 -16.74
C LEU A 57 11.12 -5.37 -15.37
N ARG A 58 11.30 -6.67 -15.11
CA ARG A 58 11.01 -7.30 -13.82
C ARG A 58 11.73 -6.64 -12.66
N MET A 59 13.03 -6.39 -12.82
CA MET A 59 13.82 -5.68 -11.82
C MET A 59 13.30 -4.25 -11.61
N SER A 60 12.96 -3.55 -12.69
CA SER A 60 12.39 -2.21 -12.62
C SER A 60 11.04 -2.19 -11.87
N LEU A 61 10.15 -3.15 -12.15
CA LEU A 61 8.84 -3.25 -11.50
C LEU A 61 8.97 -3.59 -10.01
N ASN A 62 9.81 -4.56 -9.65
CA ASN A 62 10.09 -4.86 -8.24
C ASN A 62 10.68 -3.65 -7.51
N GLN A 63 11.54 -2.86 -8.17
CA GLN A 63 12.05 -1.63 -7.58
C GLN A 63 10.92 -0.60 -7.33
N LYS A 64 9.98 -0.44 -8.27
CA LYS A 64 8.82 0.46 -8.09
C LYS A 64 7.91 0.02 -6.94
N VAL A 65 7.68 -1.29 -6.79
CA VAL A 65 6.94 -1.84 -5.64
C VAL A 65 7.71 -1.60 -4.35
N ALA A 66 9.03 -1.79 -4.36
CA ALA A 66 9.87 -1.55 -3.21
C ALA A 66 9.88 -0.08 -2.76
N ASP A 67 9.89 0.85 -3.72
CA ASP A 67 9.79 2.30 -3.46
C ASP A 67 8.43 2.65 -2.83
N ALA A 68 7.33 2.07 -3.32
CA ALA A 68 6.00 2.25 -2.74
C ALA A 68 5.92 1.69 -1.30
N ALA A 69 6.46 0.49 -1.06
CA ALA A 69 6.54 -0.09 0.28
C ALA A 69 7.35 0.81 1.23
N GLN A 70 8.48 1.36 0.76
CA GLN A 70 9.32 2.27 1.52
C GLN A 70 8.59 3.58 1.87
N ALA A 71 7.74 4.09 0.98
CA ALA A 71 6.93 5.26 1.25
C ALA A 71 5.88 5.01 2.36
N PHE A 72 5.23 3.83 2.35
CA PHE A 72 4.36 3.43 3.46
C PHE A 72 5.14 3.30 4.77
N ILE A 73 6.30 2.64 4.76
CA ILE A 73 7.17 2.51 5.95
C ILE A 73 7.50 3.88 6.53
N ALA A 74 7.92 4.83 5.67
CA ALA A 74 8.24 6.19 6.10
C ALA A 74 7.04 6.89 6.74
N LEU A 75 5.83 6.72 6.19
CA LEU A 75 4.60 7.27 6.76
C LEU A 75 4.31 6.69 8.16
N TYR A 76 4.43 5.38 8.36
CA TYR A 76 4.24 4.73 9.66
C TYR A 76 5.35 5.05 10.69
N GLN A 77 6.54 5.42 10.23
CA GLN A 77 7.63 5.90 11.09
C GLN A 77 7.39 7.34 11.57
N GLN A 78 6.77 8.17 10.74
CA GLN A 78 6.49 9.58 11.05
C GLN A 78 5.18 9.76 11.83
N LYS A 79 4.23 8.84 11.68
CA LYS A 79 2.88 8.97 12.24
C LYS A 79 2.40 7.67 12.88
N ASN A 80 1.97 7.79 14.14
CA ASN A 80 1.43 6.67 14.91
C ASN A 80 0.17 6.05 14.28
N GLU A 81 -0.68 6.85 13.65
CA GLU A 81 -1.89 6.36 13.00
C GLU A 81 -2.13 7.14 11.70
N PRO A 82 -1.61 6.64 10.56
CA PRO A 82 -1.90 7.20 9.24
C PRO A 82 -3.40 7.14 8.94
N THR A 83 -3.92 8.22 8.37
CA THR A 83 -5.31 8.30 7.93
C THR A 83 -5.51 7.58 6.62
N LYS A 84 -6.74 7.14 6.33
CA LYS A 84 -7.15 6.58 5.03
C LYS A 84 -6.69 7.45 3.85
N ALA A 85 -6.84 8.78 3.95
CA ALA A 85 -6.45 9.70 2.90
C ALA A 85 -4.93 9.71 2.63
N GLU A 86 -4.10 9.65 3.67
CA GLU A 86 -2.64 9.57 3.52
C GLU A 86 -2.21 8.24 2.90
N LEU A 87 -2.84 7.14 3.32
CA LEU A 87 -2.56 5.81 2.77
C LEU A 87 -2.95 5.72 1.29
N LEU A 88 -4.13 6.24 0.91
CA LEU A 88 -4.57 6.31 -0.49
C LEU A 88 -3.67 7.23 -1.32
N HIS A 89 -3.15 8.31 -0.74
CA HIS A 89 -2.20 9.19 -1.43
C HIS A 89 -0.89 8.47 -1.74
N VAL A 90 -0.32 7.73 -0.78
CA VAL A 90 0.89 6.92 -0.99
C VAL A 90 0.64 5.84 -2.05
N LEU A 91 -0.51 5.15 -1.99
CA LEU A 91 -0.92 4.15 -2.98
C LEU A 91 -1.00 4.75 -4.40
N ALA A 92 -1.72 5.87 -4.55
CA ALA A 92 -1.90 6.56 -5.82
C ALA A 92 -0.57 7.02 -6.41
N HIS A 93 0.28 7.63 -5.57
CA HIS A 93 1.60 8.06 -5.98
C HIS A 93 2.45 6.87 -6.43
N GLY A 94 2.49 5.79 -5.64
CA GLY A 94 3.25 4.59 -5.96
C GLY A 94 2.89 3.98 -7.31
N ILE A 95 1.59 3.72 -7.56
CA ILE A 95 1.17 3.06 -8.80
C ILE A 95 1.33 3.98 -10.03
N SER A 96 1.19 5.30 -9.85
CA SER A 96 1.41 6.28 -10.94
C SER A 96 2.86 6.32 -11.47
N GLN A 97 3.82 5.73 -10.73
CA GLN A 97 5.21 5.61 -11.20
C GLN A 97 5.41 4.48 -12.21
N ILE A 98 4.37 3.69 -12.48
CA ILE A 98 4.35 2.60 -13.43
C ILE A 98 3.43 3.01 -14.58
N ASP A 99 4.00 3.05 -15.77
CA ASP A 99 3.30 3.37 -17.00
C ASP A 99 2.56 2.11 -17.51
N PRO A 100 1.22 2.07 -17.47
CA PRO A 100 0.46 0.89 -17.86
C PRO A 100 0.68 0.50 -19.33
N ASP A 101 0.98 1.45 -20.20
CA ASP A 101 1.12 1.23 -21.66
C ASP A 101 2.41 0.50 -22.04
N LYS A 102 3.34 0.40 -21.08
CA LYS A 102 4.57 -0.37 -21.22
C LYS A 102 4.41 -1.84 -20.85
N LEU A 103 3.23 -2.25 -20.40
CA LEU A 103 2.94 -3.59 -19.87
C LEU A 103 1.85 -4.24 -20.70
N ASP A 104 1.95 -5.57 -20.88
CA ASP A 104 0.82 -6.34 -21.37
C ASP A 104 -0.27 -6.48 -20.30
N THR A 105 -1.41 -7.05 -20.67
CA THR A 105 -2.55 -7.18 -19.77
C THR A 105 -2.24 -8.02 -18.54
N GLU A 106 -1.50 -9.13 -18.68
CA GLU A 106 -1.17 -10.01 -17.55
C GLU A 106 -0.24 -9.30 -16.55
N ASP A 107 0.76 -8.57 -17.05
CA ASP A 107 1.68 -7.80 -16.22
C ASP A 107 0.98 -6.62 -15.54
N ARG A 108 0.03 -5.95 -16.20
CA ARG A 108 -0.80 -4.92 -15.54
C ARG A 108 -1.66 -5.51 -14.43
N GLU A 109 -2.32 -6.64 -14.67
CA GLU A 109 -3.11 -7.34 -13.66
C GLU A 109 -2.26 -7.77 -12.46
N GLN A 110 -1.05 -8.24 -12.71
CA GLN A 110 -0.11 -8.59 -11.64
C GLN A 110 0.34 -7.36 -10.83
N VAL A 111 0.59 -6.21 -11.48
CA VAL A 111 0.88 -4.95 -10.77
C VAL A 111 -0.31 -4.55 -9.90
N ALA A 112 -1.54 -4.58 -10.42
CA ALA A 112 -2.73 -4.24 -9.66
C ALA A 112 -2.89 -5.16 -8.43
N THR A 113 -2.77 -6.48 -8.64
CA THR A 113 -2.82 -7.50 -7.57
C THR A 113 -1.73 -7.28 -6.51
N THR A 114 -0.52 -6.92 -6.96
CA THR A 114 0.58 -6.59 -6.04
C THR A 114 0.26 -5.36 -5.20
N PHE A 115 -0.38 -4.33 -5.78
CA PHE A 115 -0.80 -3.14 -5.05
C PHE A 115 -2.04 -3.37 -4.16
N GLU A 116 -2.90 -4.34 -4.47
CA GLU A 116 -3.97 -4.79 -3.56
C GLU A 116 -3.39 -5.36 -2.26
N SER A 117 -2.23 -6.03 -2.32
CA SER A 117 -1.55 -6.51 -1.11
C SER A 117 -1.15 -5.37 -0.16
N PHE A 118 -0.90 -4.15 -0.67
CA PHE A 118 -0.70 -3.01 0.22
C PHE A 118 -1.96 -2.66 0.99
N LEU A 119 -3.15 -2.77 0.38
CA LEU A 119 -4.42 -2.50 1.06
C LEU A 119 -4.59 -3.41 2.27
N ASP A 120 -4.32 -4.70 2.10
CA ASP A 120 -4.37 -5.68 3.19
C ASP A 120 -3.36 -5.37 4.30
N ILE A 121 -2.11 -5.05 3.93
CA ILE A 121 -1.04 -4.78 4.89
C ILE A 121 -1.34 -3.52 5.72
N VAL A 122 -1.85 -2.46 5.10
CA VAL A 122 -2.11 -1.17 5.77
C VAL A 122 -3.54 -1.03 6.31
N GLY A 123 -4.38 -2.06 6.12
CA GLY A 123 -5.76 -2.10 6.61
C GLY A 123 -6.72 -1.17 5.85
N LEU A 124 -6.47 -0.92 4.56
CA LEU A 124 -7.41 -0.23 3.68
C LEU A 124 -8.41 -1.24 3.09
N GLU A 125 -9.70 -0.95 3.19
CA GLU A 125 -10.75 -1.80 2.60
C GLU A 125 -10.88 -1.66 1.07
N SER A 126 -10.41 -0.53 0.53
CA SER A 126 -10.57 -0.20 -0.88
C SER A 126 -9.52 0.80 -1.34
N SER A 127 -9.17 0.73 -2.63
CA SER A 127 -8.35 1.72 -3.33
C SER A 127 -9.14 2.92 -3.85
N GLU A 128 -10.46 3.01 -3.59
CA GLU A 128 -11.33 4.08 -4.13
C GLU A 128 -11.27 4.16 -5.67
N GLY A 129 -11.13 3.01 -6.33
CA GLY A 129 -11.07 2.90 -7.79
C GLY A 129 -9.72 3.29 -8.42
N ILE A 130 -8.70 3.64 -7.62
CA ILE A 130 -7.36 3.97 -8.12
C ILE A 130 -6.79 2.83 -8.98
N LEU A 131 -6.85 1.59 -8.47
CA LEU A 131 -6.26 0.43 -9.15
C LEU A 131 -7.01 0.10 -10.44
N ASN A 132 -8.34 0.09 -10.40
CA ASN A 132 -9.17 -0.15 -11.59
C ASN A 132 -8.96 0.92 -12.67
N LYS A 133 -8.84 2.19 -12.27
CA LYS A 133 -8.58 3.28 -13.21
C LYS A 133 -7.20 3.14 -13.86
N TRP A 134 -6.19 2.73 -13.09
CA TRP A 134 -4.86 2.48 -13.63
C TRP A 134 -4.83 1.27 -14.58
N LEU A 135 -5.56 0.21 -14.25
CA LEU A 135 -5.60 -1.03 -15.04
C LEU A 135 -6.34 -0.87 -16.39
N TYR A 136 -7.48 -0.17 -16.39
CA TYR A 136 -8.40 -0.12 -17.54
C TYR A 136 -8.54 1.26 -18.19
N GLY A 137 -7.94 2.31 -17.63
CA GLY A 137 -8.21 3.70 -18.04
C GLY A 137 -7.89 3.99 -19.50
N GLU A 138 -6.74 3.52 -19.98
CA GLU A 138 -6.29 3.63 -21.37
C GLU A 138 -7.22 2.86 -22.32
N GLU A 139 -7.40 1.57 -22.04
CA GLU A 139 -8.14 0.62 -22.89
C GLU A 139 -9.60 1.06 -23.10
N ILE A 140 -10.25 1.55 -22.03
CA ILE A 140 -11.61 2.10 -22.14
C ILE A 140 -11.60 3.40 -22.97
N SER A 141 -10.57 4.23 -22.84
CA SER A 141 -10.47 5.48 -23.60
C SER A 141 -10.30 5.20 -25.10
N GLU A 142 -9.43 4.26 -25.47
CA GLU A 142 -9.23 3.83 -26.86
C GLU A 142 -10.53 3.25 -27.46
N LEU A 143 -11.23 2.38 -26.73
CA LEU A 143 -12.51 1.81 -27.18
C LEU A 143 -13.57 2.88 -27.45
N LEU A 144 -13.63 3.93 -26.63
CA LEU A 144 -14.58 5.03 -26.80
C LEU A 144 -14.19 5.99 -27.95
N GLU A 145 -12.94 6.01 -28.38
CA GLU A 145 -12.50 6.76 -29.56
C GLU A 145 -12.83 6.02 -30.86
N LEU A 146 -12.83 4.69 -30.84
CA LEU A 146 -13.21 3.85 -31.99
C LEU A 146 -14.71 3.91 -32.31
N ASP A 147 -15.58 4.12 -31.33
CA ASP A 147 -17.04 4.26 -31.52
C ASP A 147 -17.46 5.62 -32.14
N LYS A 148 -16.51 6.56 -32.28
CA LYS A 148 -16.75 7.89 -32.89
C LYS A 148 -16.52 7.92 -34.40
N HIS A 149 -16.18 6.80 -35.03
CA HIS A 149 -15.87 6.66 -36.46
C HIS A 149 -16.72 5.57 -37.13
#